data_AF-A0A9X6YD28-F1
#
_entry.id   AF-A0A9X6YD28-F1
#
_cell.length_a   1.000
_cell.length_b   1.000
_cell.length_c   1.000
_cell.angle_alpha   90.00
_cell.angle_beta   90.00
_cell.angle_gamma   90.00
#
_symmetry.space_group_name_H-M   'P 1'
#
loop_
_entity.id
_entity.type
_entity.pdbx_description
1 polymer ?
#
loop_
_entity_poly.entity_id
_entity_poly.type
_entity_poly.pdbx_seq_one_letter_code
_entity_poly.pdbx_strand_id
1 'polypeptide(L)'
;TFTIYLYVILPFLLIANIWGVWVFFCKPNEPRLAHILYNGFMGLTFSFGSFIVIQKIAYTFIEIETPLFFIVTFVLYIFTIYKLISIGVKSFLRRLNNEENDNIKISPIVYLSGLGYVIGQICIGTLSQNGLATVLILVFSLLAVVSSIYGVYIYIYIDLKRWKTNLDSLNS
;
A
#
# COMPACT_ATOMS: atom_id res chain seq x y z
N THR A 1 7.75 -24.20 5.63
CA THR A 1 7.01 -23.25 4.77
C THR A 1 6.87 -21.86 5.37
N PHE A 2 6.54 -21.71 6.68
CA PHE A 2 6.38 -20.41 7.35
C PHE A 2 7.59 -19.47 7.23
N THR A 3 8.80 -20.03 7.29
CA THR A 3 10.05 -19.26 7.34
C THR A 3 10.36 -18.52 6.03
N ILE A 4 9.99 -19.08 4.87
CA ILE A 4 10.29 -18.47 3.56
C ILE A 4 9.52 -17.16 3.40
N TYR A 5 8.23 -17.14 3.71
CA TYR A 5 7.40 -15.94 3.64
C TYR A 5 7.91 -14.83 4.57
N LEU A 6 8.37 -15.20 5.77
CA LEU A 6 8.97 -14.26 6.70
C LEU A 6 10.27 -13.68 6.14
N TYR A 7 11.17 -14.51 5.61
CA TYR A 7 12.44 -14.04 5.04
C TYR A 7 12.27 -13.13 3.82
N VAL A 8 11.18 -13.28 3.07
CA VAL A 8 10.87 -12.39 1.94
C VAL A 8 10.44 -11.01 2.42
N ILE A 9 9.63 -10.91 3.49
CA ILE A 9 9.08 -9.63 3.98
C ILE A 9 10.05 -8.91 4.93
N LEU A 10 10.76 -9.67 5.77
CA LEU A 10 11.64 -9.17 6.83
C LEU A 10 12.64 -8.10 6.39
N PRO A 11 13.40 -8.24 5.26
CA PRO A 11 14.36 -7.22 4.87
C PRO A 11 13.68 -5.86 4.60
N PHE A 12 12.50 -5.86 3.97
CA PHE A 12 11.76 -4.63 3.70
C PHE A 12 11.28 -3.98 5.00
N LEU A 13 10.80 -4.77 5.96
CA LEU A 13 10.40 -4.25 7.28
C LEU A 13 11.59 -3.68 8.05
N LEU A 14 12.75 -4.33 8.02
CA LEU A 14 13.95 -3.82 8.70
C LEU A 14 14.42 -2.49 8.09
N ILE A 15 14.47 -2.41 6.76
CA ILE A 15 14.83 -1.17 6.05
C ILE A 15 13.84 -0.05 6.41
N ALA A 16 12.54 -0.35 6.37
CA ALA A 16 11.47 0.58 6.75
C ALA A 16 11.66 1.12 8.17
N ASN A 17 11.89 0.25 9.16
CA ASN A 17 12.02 0.68 10.55
C ASN A 17 13.29 1.49 10.79
N ILE A 18 14.44 1.06 10.27
CA ILE A 18 15.71 1.77 10.42
C ILE A 18 15.63 3.16 9.76
N TRP A 19 15.09 3.21 8.54
CA TRP A 19 14.92 4.47 7.82
C TRP A 19 13.88 5.38 8.47
N GLY A 20 12.82 4.82 9.05
CA GLY A 20 11.82 5.55 9.80
C GLY A 20 12.40 6.26 11.02
N VAL A 21 13.24 5.56 11.80
CA VAL A 21 13.97 6.15 12.94
C VAL A 21 14.88 7.28 12.46
N TRP A 22 15.64 7.07 11.39
CA TRP A 22 16.51 8.11 10.82
C TRP A 22 15.74 9.36 10.39
N VAL A 23 14.62 9.18 9.66
CA VAL A 23 13.77 10.26 9.17
C VAL A 23 13.11 11.02 10.33
N PHE A 24 12.72 10.33 11.40
CA PHE A 24 12.07 10.95 12.56
C PHE A 24 13.03 11.77 13.43
N PHE A 25 14.24 11.26 13.69
CA PHE A 25 15.16 11.87 14.66
C PHE A 25 16.18 12.83 14.05
N CYS A 26 16.68 12.59 12.83
CA CYS A 26 17.84 13.34 12.32
C CYS A 26 17.50 14.63 11.57
N LYS A 27 16.23 14.87 11.17
CA LYS A 27 15.86 16.04 10.35
C LYS A 27 14.40 16.53 10.57
N PRO A 28 14.08 17.18 11.70
CA PRO A 28 12.71 17.62 12.01
C PRO A 28 12.21 18.85 11.21
N ASN A 29 13.10 19.78 10.80
CA ASN A 29 12.69 21.07 10.20
C ASN A 29 12.97 21.23 8.69
N GLU A 30 13.69 20.30 8.05
CA GLU A 30 13.73 20.07 6.59
C GLU A 30 14.05 18.59 6.36
N PRO A 31 13.17 17.74 5.80
CA PRO A 31 12.97 17.66 4.34
C PRO A 31 11.58 17.08 3.96
N ARG A 32 10.63 17.93 3.55
CA ARG A 32 9.32 17.49 3.02
C ARG A 32 9.47 16.33 2.01
N LEU A 33 10.55 16.39 1.22
CA LEU A 33 10.91 15.42 0.20
C LEU A 33 11.28 14.02 0.75
N ALA A 34 12.07 13.89 1.83
CA ALA A 34 12.44 12.56 2.34
C ALA A 34 11.26 11.88 3.06
N HIS A 35 10.41 12.65 3.74
CA HIS A 35 9.16 12.13 4.30
C HIS A 35 8.20 11.67 3.20
N ILE A 36 8.09 12.41 2.09
CA ILE A 36 7.30 12.00 0.91
C ILE A 36 7.82 10.65 0.38
N LEU A 37 9.13 10.52 0.17
CA LEU A 37 9.72 9.27 -0.31
C LEU A 37 9.50 8.10 0.65
N TYR A 38 9.73 8.34 1.94
CA TYR A 38 9.53 7.35 2.99
C TYR A 38 8.07 6.86 3.02
N ASN A 39 7.09 7.77 2.95
CA ASN A 39 5.68 7.39 2.90
C ASN A 39 5.35 6.51 1.69
N GLY A 40 5.92 6.82 0.52
CA GLY A 40 5.76 6.01 -0.67
C GLY A 40 6.38 4.61 -0.54
N PHE A 41 7.60 4.54 0.01
CA PHE A 41 8.27 3.27 0.28
C PHE A 41 7.52 2.40 1.29
N MET A 42 7.02 3.02 2.37
CA MET A 42 6.20 2.34 3.39
C MET A 42 4.92 1.77 2.79
N GLY A 43 4.22 2.55 1.97
CA GLY A 43 3.02 2.11 1.27
C GLY A 43 3.23 0.87 0.41
N LEU A 44 4.29 0.88 -0.41
CA LEU A 44 4.64 -0.27 -1.24
C LEU A 44 5.08 -1.47 -0.40
N THR A 45 5.82 -1.26 0.69
CA THR A 45 6.25 -2.31 1.61
C THR A 45 5.06 -3.00 2.28
N PHE A 46 4.10 -2.23 2.80
CA PHE A 46 2.87 -2.78 3.37
C PHE A 46 1.99 -3.46 2.32
N SER A 47 1.94 -2.91 1.10
CA SER A 47 1.23 -3.54 -0.01
C SER A 47 1.82 -4.91 -0.35
N PHE A 48 3.14 -4.97 -0.49
CA PHE A 48 3.86 -6.20 -0.82
C PHE A 48 3.78 -7.22 0.32
N GLY A 49 3.94 -6.77 1.57
CA GLY A 49 3.75 -7.63 2.74
C GLY A 49 2.35 -8.25 2.77
N SER A 50 1.32 -7.47 2.48
CA SER A 50 -0.07 -7.96 2.39
C SER A 50 -0.26 -8.99 1.27
N PHE A 51 0.34 -8.75 0.10
CA PHE A 51 0.35 -9.73 -0.99
C PHE A 51 0.99 -11.06 -0.58
N ILE A 52 2.16 -11.02 0.08
CA ILE A 52 2.86 -12.23 0.53
C ILE A 52 2.04 -12.99 1.60
N VAL A 53 1.31 -12.27 2.47
CA VAL A 53 0.39 -12.88 3.44
C VAL A 53 -0.78 -13.57 2.73
N ILE A 54 -1.35 -12.99 1.66
CA ILE A 54 -2.40 -13.64 0.85
C ILE A 54 -1.89 -14.96 0.27
N GLN A 55 -0.68 -14.98 -0.30
CA GLN A 55 -0.09 -16.20 -0.83
C GLN A 55 0.04 -17.25 0.27
N LYS A 56 0.63 -16.88 1.41
CA LYS A 56 0.75 -17.79 2.55
C LYS A 56 -0.59 -18.38 2.96
N ILE A 57 -1.64 -17.56 3.07
CA ILE A 57 -2.97 -18.02 3.47
C ILE A 57 -3.55 -19.00 2.43
N ALA A 58 -3.44 -18.66 1.15
CA ALA A 58 -3.95 -19.48 0.06
C ALA A 58 -3.25 -20.85 -0.02
N TYR A 59 -1.92 -20.89 0.09
CA TYR A 59 -1.16 -22.15 0.03
C TYR A 59 -1.25 -22.97 1.32
N THR A 60 -1.50 -22.35 2.49
CA THR A 60 -1.46 -23.05 3.78
C THR A 60 -2.84 -23.45 4.29
N PHE A 61 -3.86 -22.60 4.11
CA PHE A 61 -5.19 -22.83 4.67
C PHE A 61 -6.23 -23.21 3.62
N ILE A 62 -6.04 -22.80 2.36
CA ILE A 62 -6.90 -23.20 1.24
C ILE A 62 -6.28 -24.41 0.49
N GLU A 63 -5.05 -24.79 0.84
CA GLU A 63 -4.35 -25.96 0.31
C GLU A 63 -4.22 -25.93 -1.23
N ILE A 64 -4.03 -24.74 -1.81
CA ILE A 64 -3.73 -24.63 -3.24
C ILE A 64 -2.37 -25.26 -3.50
N GLU A 65 -2.31 -26.31 -4.32
CA GLU A 65 -1.05 -27.01 -4.59
C GLU A 65 -0.31 -26.46 -5.80
N THR A 66 -1.00 -25.73 -6.68
CA THR A 66 -0.44 -25.31 -7.97
C THR A 66 0.30 -23.97 -7.88
N PRO A 67 1.52 -23.84 -8.45
CA PRO A 67 2.25 -22.58 -8.47
C PRO A 67 1.62 -21.54 -9.42
N LEU A 68 0.71 -21.97 -10.30
CA LEU A 68 -0.02 -21.11 -11.24
C LEU A 68 -0.79 -20.00 -10.52
N PHE A 69 -1.36 -20.31 -9.35
CA PHE A 69 -2.09 -19.31 -8.57
C PHE A 69 -1.17 -18.14 -8.18
N PHE A 70 0.07 -18.42 -7.76
CA PHE A 70 1.04 -17.38 -7.40
C PHE A 70 1.39 -16.53 -8.62
N ILE A 71 1.69 -17.16 -9.75
CA ILE A 71 2.09 -16.45 -10.97
C ILE A 71 0.98 -15.50 -11.44
N VAL A 72 -0.25 -16.00 -11.54
CA VAL A 72 -1.39 -15.21 -12.00
C VAL A 72 -1.68 -14.06 -11.04
N THR A 73 -1.75 -14.34 -9.74
CA THR A 73 -2.03 -13.30 -8.73
C THR A 73 -0.90 -12.28 -8.61
N PHE A 74 0.36 -12.68 -8.82
CA PHE A 74 1.50 -11.77 -8.86
C PHE A 74 1.42 -10.81 -10.05
N VAL A 75 1.12 -11.31 -11.25
CA VAL A 75 0.94 -10.46 -12.44
C VAL A 75 -0.21 -9.47 -12.24
N LEU A 76 -1.35 -9.94 -11.72
CA LEU A 76 -2.49 -9.09 -11.42
C LEU A 76 -2.16 -8.03 -10.35
N TYR A 77 -1.38 -8.41 -9.34
CA TYR A 77 -0.92 -7.50 -8.29
C TYR A 77 -0.06 -6.37 -8.86
N ILE A 78 0.95 -6.69 -9.67
CA ILE A 78 1.81 -5.68 -10.33
C ILE A 78 1.00 -4.76 -11.23
N PHE A 79 0.09 -5.32 -12.04
CA PHE A 79 -0.79 -4.53 -12.91
C PHE A 79 -1.69 -3.58 -12.11
N THR A 80 -2.25 -4.06 -11.00
CA THR A 80 -3.12 -3.29 -10.11
C THR A 80 -2.37 -2.12 -9.49
N ILE A 81 -1.17 -2.34 -8.95
CA ILE A 81 -0.33 -1.26 -8.39
C ILE A 81 -0.01 -0.23 -9.46
N TYR A 82 0.46 -0.67 -10.63
CA TYR A 82 0.81 0.24 -11.71
C TYR A 82 -0.37 1.14 -12.10
N LYS A 83 -1.56 0.55 -12.28
CA LYS A 83 -2.78 1.29 -12.60
C LYS A 83 -3.19 2.25 -11.47
N LEU A 84 -3.15 1.82 -10.21
CA LEU A 84 -3.49 2.65 -9.07
C LEU A 84 -2.56 3.85 -8.92
N ILE A 85 -1.25 3.64 -9.05
CA ILE A 85 -0.27 4.74 -9.01
C ILE A 85 -0.52 5.68 -10.19
N SER A 86 -0.73 5.16 -11.41
CA SER A 86 -1.00 5.98 -12.59
C SER A 86 -2.25 6.85 -12.43
N ILE A 87 -3.35 6.27 -11.90
CA ILE A 87 -4.59 6.99 -11.60
C ILE A 87 -4.36 8.04 -10.50
N GLY A 88 -3.67 7.66 -9.43
CA GLY A 88 -3.37 8.55 -8.31
C GLY A 88 -2.51 9.75 -8.72
N VAL A 89 -1.51 9.54 -9.57
CA VAL A 89 -0.70 10.62 -10.16
C VAL A 89 -1.56 11.53 -11.03
N LYS A 90 -2.41 10.98 -11.92
CA LYS A 90 -3.31 11.78 -12.76
C LYS A 90 -4.29 12.62 -11.93
N SER A 91 -4.89 12.02 -10.89
CA SER A 91 -5.79 12.73 -9.97
C SER A 91 -5.06 13.84 -9.22
N PHE A 92 -3.83 13.58 -8.75
CA PHE A 92 -3.00 14.58 -8.09
C PHE A 92 -2.66 15.76 -9.02
N LEU A 93 -2.25 15.49 -10.25
CA LEU A 93 -1.97 16.53 -11.25
C LEU A 93 -3.23 17.35 -11.59
N ARG A 94 -4.39 16.71 -11.74
CA ARG A 94 -5.66 17.41 -11.97
C ARG A 94 -6.01 18.37 -10.83
N ARG A 95 -5.77 17.95 -9.58
CA ARG A 95 -5.96 18.80 -8.40
C ARG A 95 -4.99 19.98 -8.35
N LEU A 96 -3.75 19.81 -8.81
CA LEU A 96 -2.77 20.89 -8.90
C LEU A 96 -3.13 21.93 -9.97
N ASN A 97 -3.75 21.51 -11.07
CA ASN A 97 -4.17 22.40 -12.15
C ASN A 97 -5.46 23.18 -11.85
N ASN A 98 -5.97 23.17 -10.59
CA ASN A 98 -7.21 23.85 -10.18
C ASN A 98 -8.45 23.46 -11.04
N GLU A 99 -8.45 22.27 -11.64
CA GLU A 99 -9.57 21.82 -12.50
C GLU A 99 -10.76 21.23 -11.71
N GLU A 100 -10.74 21.25 -10.38
CA GLU A 100 -11.81 20.66 -9.58
C GLU A 100 -12.24 21.59 -8.44
N ASN A 101 -13.32 22.31 -8.73
CA ASN A 101 -14.19 22.94 -7.77
C ASN A 101 -15.20 21.87 -7.35
N ASP A 102 -14.91 21.09 -6.30
CA ASP A 102 -15.95 20.21 -5.76
C ASP A 102 -15.87 20.02 -4.25
N ASN A 103 -17.00 20.37 -3.62
CA ASN A 103 -17.29 20.22 -2.21
C ASN A 103 -17.23 18.74 -1.83
N ILE A 104 -16.17 18.33 -1.11
CA ILE A 104 -16.09 17.00 -0.50
C ILE A 104 -17.12 16.94 0.63
N LYS A 105 -18.35 16.53 0.31
CA LYS A 105 -19.32 16.08 1.31
C LYS A 105 -18.84 14.73 1.85
N ILE A 106 -18.42 14.73 3.11
CA ILE A 106 -18.08 13.50 3.83
C ILE A 106 -19.32 12.60 3.82
N SER A 107 -19.18 11.46 3.15
CA SER A 107 -20.26 10.53 2.83
C SER A 107 -20.67 9.69 4.06
N PRO A 108 -21.95 9.30 4.21
CA PRO A 108 -22.49 8.44 5.30
C PRO A 108 -21.75 7.11 5.55
N ILE A 109 -20.77 6.76 4.71
CA ILE A 109 -19.84 5.64 4.81
C ILE A 109 -19.14 5.52 6.17
N VAL A 110 -18.91 6.62 6.88
CA VAL A 110 -18.25 6.61 8.21
C VAL A 110 -19.16 6.00 9.29
N TYR A 111 -20.48 6.09 9.15
CA TYR A 111 -21.43 5.49 10.10
C TYR A 111 -21.64 3.99 9.82
N LEU A 112 -21.55 3.59 8.54
CA LEU A 112 -21.63 2.20 8.09
C LEU A 112 -20.41 1.35 8.49
N SER A 113 -19.23 1.95 8.68
CA SER A 113 -18.02 1.20 9.05
C SER A 113 -18.09 0.59 10.45
N GLY A 114 -18.78 1.24 11.39
CA GLY A 114 -18.98 0.71 12.75
C GLY A 114 -19.91 -0.51 12.81
N LEU A 115 -20.98 -0.50 12.01
CA LEU A 115 -21.90 -1.65 11.90
C LEU A 115 -21.27 -2.84 11.18
N GLY A 116 -20.47 -2.59 10.14
CA GLY A 116 -19.72 -3.65 9.45
C GLY A 116 -18.72 -4.39 10.35
N TYR A 117 -18.10 -3.69 11.31
CA TYR A 117 -17.18 -4.31 12.28
C TYR A 117 -17.89 -5.33 13.18
N VAL A 118 -19.04 -4.96 13.74
CA VAL A 118 -19.81 -5.84 14.64
C VAL A 118 -20.34 -7.06 13.90
N ILE A 119 -20.87 -6.87 12.68
CA ILE A 119 -21.35 -7.97 11.83
C ILE A 119 -20.19 -8.89 11.41
N GLY A 120 -19.04 -8.32 11.06
CA GLY A 120 -17.84 -9.09 10.68
C GLY A 120 -17.32 -9.98 11.81
N GLN A 121 -17.30 -9.49 13.05
CA GLN A 121 -16.88 -10.27 14.22
C GLN A 121 -17.80 -11.47 14.50
N ILE A 122 -19.12 -11.31 14.29
CA ILE A 122 -20.11 -12.39 14.45
C ILE A 122 -19.97 -13.45 13.35
N CYS A 123 -19.71 -13.02 12.11
CA CYS A 123 -19.44 -13.95 10.99
C CYS A 123 -18.14 -14.73 11.20
N ILE A 124 -17.07 -14.10 11.68
CA ILE A 124 -15.79 -14.78 11.96
C ILE A 124 -15.97 -15.91 12.99
N GLY A 125 -16.84 -15.75 13.99
CA GLY A 125 -17.11 -16.77 15.00
C GLY A 125 -17.85 -18.02 14.48
N THR A 126 -18.40 -17.99 13.26
CA THR A 126 -19.22 -19.07 12.68
C THR A 126 -18.63 -19.65 11.37
N LEU A 127 -17.52 -19.10 10.89
CA LEU A 127 -16.92 -19.47 9.61
C LEU A 127 -16.05 -20.73 9.73
N SER A 128 -16.11 -21.59 8.70
CA SER A 128 -15.16 -22.69 8.54
C SER A 128 -13.73 -22.16 8.37
N GLN A 129 -12.71 -22.99 8.62
CA GLN A 129 -11.30 -22.64 8.43
C GLN A 129 -11.02 -22.04 7.04
N ASN A 130 -11.65 -22.60 6.00
CA ASN A 130 -11.54 -22.12 4.62
C ASN A 130 -12.30 -20.81 4.40
N GLY A 131 -13.45 -20.63 5.06
CA GLY A 131 -14.18 -19.36 5.07
C GLY A 131 -13.37 -18.24 5.70
N LEU A 132 -12.75 -18.50 6.85
CA LEU A 132 -11.93 -17.52 7.56
C LEU A 132 -10.68 -17.15 6.75
N ALA A 133 -10.03 -18.13 6.12
CA ALA A 133 -8.93 -17.89 5.18
C ALA A 133 -9.35 -16.99 4.02
N THR A 134 -10.54 -17.21 3.45
CA THR A 134 -11.08 -16.41 2.36
C THR A 134 -11.33 -14.96 2.79
N VAL A 135 -11.92 -14.75 3.97
CA VAL A 135 -12.14 -13.41 4.54
C VAL A 135 -10.81 -12.69 4.77
N LEU A 136 -9.81 -13.37 5.33
CA LEU A 136 -8.49 -12.78 5.53
C LEU A 136 -7.82 -12.40 4.21
N ILE A 137 -7.93 -13.24 3.17
CA ILE A 137 -7.44 -12.91 1.83
C ILE A 137 -8.10 -11.62 1.33
N LEU A 138 -9.41 -11.45 1.52
CA LEU A 138 -10.13 -10.25 1.12
C LEU A 138 -9.66 -9.02 1.89
N VAL A 139 -9.49 -9.13 3.21
CA VAL A 139 -8.98 -8.05 4.07
C VAL A 139 -7.55 -7.64 3.68
N PHE A 140 -6.64 -8.61 3.51
CA PHE A 140 -5.27 -8.31 3.08
C PHE A 140 -5.23 -7.79 1.64
N SER A 141 -6.18 -8.18 0.77
CA SER A 141 -6.28 -7.62 -0.58
C SER A 141 -6.66 -6.13 -0.54
N LEU A 142 -7.63 -5.76 0.31
CA LEU A 142 -7.99 -4.37 0.54
C LEU A 142 -6.82 -3.59 1.14
N LEU A 143 -6.13 -4.15 2.13
CA LEU A 143 -4.94 -3.54 2.73
C LEU A 143 -3.83 -3.33 1.68
N ALA A 144 -3.63 -4.31 0.78
CA ALA A 144 -2.65 -4.20 -0.30
C ALA A 144 -2.98 -3.06 -1.26
N VAL A 145 -4.26 -2.93 -1.64
CA VAL A 145 -4.76 -1.88 -2.52
C VAL A 145 -4.64 -0.50 -1.86
N VAL A 146 -5.16 -0.33 -0.64
CA VAL A 146 -5.12 0.96 0.07
C VAL A 146 -3.68 1.40 0.33
N SER A 147 -2.80 0.48 0.73
CA SER A 147 -1.39 0.80 0.96
C SER A 147 -0.67 1.18 -0.34
N SER A 148 -1.04 0.58 -1.47
CA SER A 148 -0.40 0.90 -2.77
C SER A 148 -0.68 2.32 -3.26
N ILE A 149 -1.74 2.98 -2.78
CA ILE A 149 -2.06 4.38 -3.10
C ILE A 149 -0.92 5.30 -2.67
N TYR A 150 -0.25 4.99 -1.56
CA TYR A 150 0.92 5.76 -1.10
C TYR A 150 2.09 5.68 -2.10
N GLY A 151 2.13 4.70 -3.01
CA GLY A 151 3.11 4.65 -4.10
C GLY A 151 3.15 5.92 -4.97
N VAL A 152 2.05 6.69 -5.02
CA VAL A 152 1.99 8.01 -5.68
C VAL A 152 3.05 8.98 -5.13
N TYR A 153 3.37 8.90 -3.83
CA TYR A 153 4.39 9.75 -3.22
C TYR A 153 5.80 9.52 -3.77
N ILE A 154 6.09 8.32 -4.28
CA ILE A 154 7.37 8.06 -4.97
C ILE A 154 7.47 8.86 -6.25
N TYR A 155 6.39 8.91 -7.04
CA TYR A 155 6.36 9.69 -8.26
C TYR A 155 6.52 11.19 -7.97
N ILE A 156 5.77 11.70 -6.98
CA ILE A 156 5.87 13.09 -6.52
C ILE A 156 7.30 13.41 -6.07
N TYR A 157 7.95 12.50 -5.35
CA TYR A 157 9.36 12.67 -4.96
C TYR A 157 10.28 12.83 -6.19
N ILE A 158 10.16 11.96 -7.19
CA ILE A 158 11.00 11.99 -8.39
C ILE A 158 10.79 13.32 -9.13
N ASP A 159 9.55 13.77 -9.27
CA ASP A 159 9.20 15.01 -9.94
C ASP A 159 9.77 16.25 -9.22
N LEU A 160 9.56 16.33 -7.89
CA LEU A 160 10.09 17.43 -7.06
C LEU A 160 11.63 17.46 -7.06
N LYS A 161 12.27 16.29 -7.03
CA LYS A 161 13.73 16.19 -7.09
C LYS A 161 14.26 16.70 -8.43
N ARG A 162 13.61 16.33 -9.55
CA ARG A 162 13.96 16.79 -10.88
C ARG A 162 13.83 18.31 -11.01
N TRP A 163 12.74 18.88 -10.49
CA TRP A 163 12.52 20.32 -10.49
C TRP A 163 13.61 21.08 -9.72
N LYS A 164 13.97 20.59 -8.52
CA LYS A 164 15.04 21.18 -7.71
C LYS A 164 16.39 21.20 -8.45
N THR A 165 16.78 20.08 -9.06
CA THR A 165 18.05 19.98 -9.80
C THR A 165 18.10 20.95 -10.99
N ASN A 166 17.00 21.12 -11.71
CA ASN A 166 16.94 22.09 -12.81
C ASN A 166 17.09 23.54 -12.31
N LEU A 167 16.46 23.87 -11.17
CA LEU A 167 16.55 25.20 -10.57
C LEU A 167 17.98 25.54 -10.13
N ASP A 168 18.66 24.58 -9.50
CA ASP A 168 20.05 24.73 -9.05
C ASP A 168 20.99 24.94 -10.26
N SER A 169 20.74 24.29 -11.40
CA SER A 169 21.52 24.47 -12.64
C SER A 169 21.31 25.80 -13.36
N LEU A 170 20.18 26.48 -13.12
CA LEU A 170 19.89 27.80 -13.68
C LEU A 170 20.49 28.95 -12.85
N ASN A 171 20.82 28.67 -11.58
CA ASN A 171 21.36 29.64 -10.63
C ASN A 171 22.89 29.54 -10.46
N SER A 172 23.56 28.61 -11.17
CA SER A 172 25.02 28.45 -11.20
C SER A 172 25.63 29.02 -12.47
#